data_AF-A0A4Q7CNK0-F1
#
_entry.id   AF-A0A4Q7CNK0-F1
#
_cell.length_a   1.000
_cell.length_b   1.000
_cell.length_c   1.000
_cell.angle_alpha   90.00
_cell.angle_beta   90.00
_cell.angle_gamma   90.00
#
_symmetry.space_group_name_H-M   'P 1'
#
loop_
_entity.id
_entity.type
_entity.pdbx_description
1 polymer ?
#
loop_
_entity_poly.entity_id
_entity_poly.type
_entity_poly.pdbx_seq_one_letter_code
_entity_poly.pdbx_strand_id
1 'polypeptide(L)'
;MNKMRSGILKIITLSTLLALTTGTAASLTDQAKANSNFITEVKNNGTEKVASDSMIYKRTATASDLNKHITQSLQFNFIKDESYDKETVVLKTAGNIASNARILDPYAVYTSTKRWPGEYKVSVNLPETDSTAIIDYAPRNHDETREVSDTVGFNIGGGLNIKKGGDANINAKYNFSETIKYKQDAYRTFLETPTTGKDITWGVEAYNINVRGYGPYNREKENDKLGLYGNELFLNGRKSSKNAGKNFVDQNQLPALIASSFNPEFLTVFSHDYDDKGKSIIKVKYERVMDDYLITWKTFYWKGFNNKNVAKESITVAYEIDWDNHNVKVIGAV
;
A
#
# COMPACT_ATOMS: atom_id res chain seq x y z
N MET A 1 68.21 56.51 -35.82
CA MET A 1 68.42 55.12 -36.31
C MET A 1 67.54 54.19 -35.48
N ASN A 2 66.27 54.01 -35.84
CA ASN A 2 65.73 52.98 -36.74
C ASN A 2 66.07 51.52 -36.37
N LYS A 3 65.14 50.87 -35.66
CA LYS A 3 64.39 49.64 -36.03
C LYS A 3 63.61 49.21 -34.77
N MET A 4 62.32 49.52 -34.59
CA MET A 4 61.11 49.03 -35.27
C MET A 4 61.03 47.49 -35.40
N ARG A 5 60.20 46.85 -34.55
CA ARG A 5 58.97 46.11 -34.93
C ARG A 5 58.36 45.48 -33.66
N SER A 6 57.12 45.86 -33.33
CA SER A 6 55.89 45.06 -33.53
C SER A 6 55.52 44.33 -32.23
N GLY A 7 54.33 44.40 -31.65
CA GLY A 7 53.06 45.05 -31.96
C GLY A 7 52.02 44.54 -30.95
N ILE A 8 51.03 45.38 -30.64
CA ILE A 8 49.61 45.01 -30.35
C ILE A 8 49.36 44.09 -29.11
N LEU A 9 48.88 44.62 -27.98
CA LEU A 9 47.48 44.93 -27.61
C LEU A 9 46.75 43.75 -26.90
N LYS A 10 46.45 44.01 -25.61
CA LYS A 10 45.21 43.71 -24.86
C LYS A 10 44.76 42.26 -24.55
N ILE A 11 44.42 42.12 -23.25
CA ILE A 11 43.17 41.55 -22.67
C ILE A 11 43.17 40.09 -22.16
N ILE A 12 43.07 40.02 -20.82
CA ILE A 12 42.17 39.23 -19.95
C ILE A 12 42.34 37.68 -19.81
N THR A 13 42.40 37.28 -18.52
CA THR A 13 42.15 35.99 -17.84
C THR A 13 43.01 34.76 -18.19
N LEU A 14 43.58 34.11 -17.17
CA LEU A 14 42.99 32.88 -16.60
C LEU A 14 43.68 32.45 -15.29
N SER A 15 42.85 31.85 -14.44
CA SER A 15 43.05 31.18 -13.17
C SER A 15 44.08 30.06 -13.16
N THR A 16 44.70 29.82 -11.99
CA THR A 16 44.75 28.54 -11.23
C THR A 16 45.89 28.59 -10.21
N LEU A 17 45.60 28.36 -8.92
CA LEU A 17 46.31 27.33 -8.15
C LEU A 17 45.58 26.96 -6.86
N LEU A 18 45.57 25.66 -6.64
CA LEU A 18 44.95 24.88 -5.57
C LEU A 18 45.25 25.41 -4.16
N ALA A 19 44.23 25.36 -3.30
CA ALA A 19 44.41 25.04 -1.89
C ALA A 19 43.45 23.91 -1.54
N LEU A 20 44.03 22.73 -1.26
CA LEU A 20 43.35 21.67 -0.53
C LEU A 20 43.03 22.20 0.86
N THR A 21 41.75 22.21 1.21
CA THR A 21 41.34 22.08 2.60
C THR A 21 40.42 20.88 2.68
N THR A 22 40.86 19.90 3.47
CA THR A 22 40.11 18.74 3.90
C THR A 22 38.87 19.21 4.67
N GLY A 23 37.78 19.41 3.94
CA GLY A 23 36.45 19.59 4.52
C GLY A 23 35.88 18.21 4.80
N THR A 24 35.96 17.78 6.06
CA THR A 24 35.08 16.75 6.60
C THR A 24 33.65 17.13 6.27
N ALA A 25 33.02 16.43 5.33
CA ALA A 25 31.57 16.45 5.18
C ALA A 25 31.01 15.81 6.46
N ALA A 26 30.76 16.65 7.46
CA ALA A 26 29.91 16.29 8.57
C ALA A 26 28.55 15.95 7.96
N SER A 27 28.29 14.66 7.82
CA SER A 27 26.94 14.15 7.68
C SER A 27 26.14 14.74 8.83
N LEU A 28 25.18 15.61 8.51
CA LEU A 28 24.11 15.97 9.43
C LEU A 28 23.21 14.74 9.62
N THR A 29 23.76 13.72 10.26
CA THR A 29 22.98 12.77 11.04
C THR A 29 23.00 13.30 12.45
N ASP A 30 22.13 14.29 12.72
CA ASP A 30 21.57 14.41 14.05
C ASP A 30 20.73 13.17 14.30
N GLN A 31 21.41 12.08 14.66
CA GLN A 31 20.84 10.92 15.32
C GLN A 31 20.52 11.34 16.76
N ALA A 32 19.52 12.19 16.90
CA ALA A 32 18.69 12.15 18.09
C ALA A 32 18.02 10.77 18.04
N LYS A 33 18.25 9.95 19.07
CA LYS A 33 17.46 8.75 19.37
C LYS A 33 16.00 9.17 19.54
N ALA A 34 15.27 9.29 18.43
CA ALA A 34 13.83 9.30 18.45
C ALA A 34 13.43 7.85 18.71
N ASN A 35 12.93 7.60 19.91
CA ASN A 35 12.14 6.41 20.21
C ASN A 35 10.77 6.54 19.50
N SER A 36 10.75 6.93 18.22
CA SER A 36 9.54 7.04 17.44
C SER A 36 9.24 5.67 16.88
N ASN A 37 8.17 5.05 17.38
CA ASN A 37 7.58 3.85 16.77
C ASN A 37 7.03 4.12 15.36
N PHE A 38 7.24 5.32 14.82
CA PHE A 38 6.87 5.73 13.49
C PHE A 38 8.13 6.15 12.72
N ILE A 39 8.36 5.55 11.56
CA ILE A 39 9.52 5.77 10.69
C ILE A 39 9.03 6.24 9.33
N THR A 40 9.67 7.25 8.76
CA THR A 40 9.34 7.76 7.43
C THR A 40 10.59 7.96 6.59
N GLU A 41 10.47 7.80 5.27
CA GLU A 41 11.55 8.03 4.31
C GLU A 41 10.95 8.46 2.97
N VAL A 42 11.63 9.34 2.23
CA VAL A 42 11.31 9.67 0.84
C VAL A 42 12.56 9.51 -0.01
N LYS A 43 12.44 8.76 -1.11
CA LYS A 43 13.50 8.55 -2.10
C LYS A 43 13.11 9.17 -3.43
N ASN A 44 14.08 9.84 -4.05
CA ASN A 44 14.00 10.20 -5.46
C ASN A 44 14.51 9.02 -6.29
N ASN A 45 13.63 8.41 -7.07
CA ASN A 45 13.94 7.24 -7.90
C ASN A 45 14.36 7.61 -9.33
N GLY A 46 14.52 8.90 -9.61
CA GLY A 46 14.98 9.43 -10.89
C GLY A 46 13.86 9.99 -11.76
N THR A 47 14.26 10.30 -12.99
CA THR A 47 13.44 10.92 -14.02
C THR A 47 13.71 10.24 -15.35
N GLU A 48 12.65 9.99 -16.12
CA GLU A 48 12.71 9.30 -17.40
C GLU A 48 12.03 10.16 -18.49
N LYS A 49 12.71 10.34 -19.62
CA LYS A 49 12.13 10.98 -20.81
C LYS A 49 11.45 9.91 -21.66
N VAL A 50 10.19 10.13 -22.00
CA VAL A 50 9.35 9.10 -22.64
C VAL A 50 8.88 9.49 -24.04
N ALA A 51 8.79 10.79 -24.31
CA ALA A 51 8.59 11.38 -25.63
C ALA A 51 9.37 12.70 -25.73
N SER A 52 9.31 13.41 -26.86
CA SER A 52 10.04 14.68 -27.08
C SER A 52 9.80 15.68 -25.95
N ASP A 53 8.56 15.74 -25.45
CA ASP A 53 8.06 16.76 -24.53
C ASP A 53 7.29 16.16 -23.34
N SER A 54 7.57 14.90 -23.00
CA SER A 54 6.90 14.22 -21.87
C SER A 54 7.92 13.53 -20.95
N MET A 55 7.75 13.76 -19.65
CA MET A 55 8.69 13.37 -18.60
C MET A 55 7.97 12.62 -17.49
N ILE A 56 8.66 11.63 -16.92
CA ILE A 56 8.17 10.88 -15.76
C ILE A 56 9.11 11.09 -14.59
N TYR A 57 8.56 11.49 -13.45
CA TYR A 57 9.32 11.65 -12.20
C TYR A 57 8.85 10.61 -11.20
N LYS A 58 9.79 9.82 -10.67
CA LYS A 58 9.47 8.74 -9.74
C LYS A 58 9.91 9.09 -8.33
N ARG A 59 8.99 9.00 -7.36
CA ARG A 59 9.25 9.19 -5.93
C ARG A 59 8.69 8.02 -5.15
N THR A 60 9.45 7.50 -4.19
CA THR A 60 8.96 6.48 -3.27
C THR A 60 8.94 7.04 -1.87
N ALA A 61 7.77 7.08 -1.24
CA ALA A 61 7.62 7.46 0.16
C ALA A 61 7.23 6.23 0.99
N THR A 62 7.96 5.99 2.08
CA THR A 62 7.64 4.90 3.02
C THR A 62 7.28 5.47 4.37
N ALA A 63 6.29 4.86 5.03
CA ALA A 63 5.88 5.20 6.38
C ALA A 63 5.49 3.92 7.15
N SER A 64 6.07 3.71 8.32
CA SER A 64 5.89 2.48 9.12
C SER A 64 5.53 2.81 10.56
N ASP A 65 4.47 2.19 11.08
CA ASP A 65 4.16 2.14 12.52
C ASP A 65 4.58 0.76 13.06
N LEU A 66 5.66 0.75 13.84
CA LEU A 66 6.28 -0.45 14.38
C LEU A 66 5.42 -1.12 15.46
N ASN A 67 4.58 -0.38 16.18
CA ASN A 67 3.69 -0.96 17.19
C ASN A 67 2.52 -1.68 16.53
N LYS A 68 2.01 -1.12 15.43
CA LYS A 68 0.91 -1.72 14.67
C LYS A 68 1.40 -2.73 13.65
N HIS A 69 2.70 -2.79 13.36
CA HIS A 69 3.28 -3.61 12.29
C HIS A 69 2.58 -3.36 10.94
N ILE A 70 2.43 -2.07 10.60
CA ILE A 70 1.86 -1.63 9.33
C ILE A 70 2.86 -0.71 8.65
N THR A 71 3.14 -0.97 7.38
CA THR A 71 4.07 -0.20 6.53
C THR A 71 3.39 0.15 5.22
N GLN A 72 3.40 1.43 4.89
CA GLN A 72 3.08 1.97 3.58
C GLN A 72 4.37 2.15 2.79
N SER A 73 4.34 1.77 1.52
CA SER A 73 5.36 2.02 0.51
C SER A 73 4.66 2.54 -0.73
N LEU A 74 4.69 3.85 -0.91
CA LEU A 74 3.94 4.55 -1.93
C LEU A 74 4.89 5.00 -3.05
N GLN A 75 4.64 4.54 -4.27
CA GLN A 75 5.38 4.99 -5.45
C GLN A 75 4.51 5.97 -6.23
N PHE A 76 4.96 7.22 -6.27
CA PHE A 76 4.38 8.30 -7.04
C PHE A 76 5.10 8.38 -8.37
N ASN A 77 4.38 8.13 -9.46
CA ASN A 77 4.86 8.32 -10.81
C ASN A 77 4.15 9.55 -11.39
N PHE A 78 4.81 10.71 -11.33
CA PHE A 78 4.32 11.94 -11.94
C PHE A 78 4.57 11.89 -13.43
N ILE A 79 3.53 12.11 -14.22
CA ILE A 79 3.57 12.13 -15.68
C ILE A 79 3.26 13.55 -16.11
N LYS A 80 4.31 14.23 -16.59
CA LYS A 80 4.20 15.54 -17.21
C LYS A 80 4.13 15.35 -18.72
N ASP A 81 3.05 15.81 -19.32
CA ASP A 81 2.79 15.70 -20.75
C ASP A 81 2.35 17.06 -21.29
N GLU A 82 3.23 17.73 -22.03
CA GLU A 82 2.96 19.05 -22.61
C GLU A 82 1.83 19.04 -23.66
N SER A 83 1.38 17.87 -24.11
CA SER A 83 0.22 17.72 -25.00
C SER A 83 -1.11 17.52 -24.27
N TYR A 84 -1.09 17.47 -22.94
CA TYR A 84 -2.27 17.34 -22.08
C TYR A 84 -2.40 18.56 -21.17
N ASP A 85 -3.63 18.94 -20.81
CA ASP A 85 -3.93 20.16 -20.05
C ASP A 85 -3.85 19.96 -18.52
N LYS A 86 -3.49 18.76 -18.07
CA LYS A 86 -3.39 18.40 -16.65
C LYS A 86 -2.12 17.61 -16.38
N GLU A 87 -1.61 17.74 -15.16
CA GLU A 87 -0.63 16.80 -14.65
C GLU A 87 -1.32 15.51 -14.19
N THR A 88 -0.68 14.36 -14.37
CA THR A 88 -1.22 13.06 -13.94
C THR A 88 -0.25 12.37 -13.01
N VAL A 89 -0.75 11.79 -11.93
CA VAL A 89 0.02 10.91 -11.04
C VAL A 89 -0.59 9.52 -11.05
N VAL A 90 0.27 8.54 -11.30
CA VAL A 90 -0.04 7.12 -11.06
C VAL A 90 0.59 6.73 -9.72
N LEU A 91 -0.24 6.65 -8.69
CA LEU A 91 0.14 6.26 -7.33
C LEU A 91 -0.04 4.75 -7.16
N LYS A 92 1.07 4.04 -6.96
CA LYS A 92 1.07 2.67 -6.49
C LYS A 92 1.15 2.65 -4.98
N THR A 93 0.11 2.12 -4.33
CA THR A 93 0.12 1.89 -2.88
C THR A 93 0.52 0.44 -2.62
N ALA A 94 1.67 0.25 -1.98
CA ALA A 94 2.19 -1.05 -1.60
C ALA A 94 2.64 -1.10 -0.13
N GLY A 95 3.14 -2.25 0.32
CA GLY A 95 3.78 -2.38 1.63
C GLY A 95 3.34 -3.63 2.38
N ASN A 96 3.02 -3.48 3.67
CA ASN A 96 2.68 -4.59 4.54
C ASN A 96 1.66 -4.22 5.61
N ILE A 97 0.68 -5.09 5.82
CA ILE A 97 -0.23 -5.06 6.96
C ILE A 97 -0.14 -6.41 7.65
N ALA A 98 0.59 -6.49 8.77
CA ALA A 98 0.67 -7.73 9.55
C ALA A 98 -0.72 -8.17 10.01
N SER A 99 -0.99 -9.48 10.00
CA SER A 99 -2.26 -10.05 10.41
C SER A 99 -2.53 -9.84 11.90
N ASN A 100 -1.47 -9.86 12.71
CA ASN A 100 -1.51 -9.90 14.17
C ASN A 100 -2.49 -10.94 14.73
N ALA A 101 -2.72 -12.01 13.97
CA ALA A 101 -3.61 -13.09 14.38
C ALA A 101 -3.01 -13.84 15.57
N ARG A 102 -3.78 -13.96 16.66
CA ARG A 102 -3.28 -14.49 17.94
C ARG A 102 -4.40 -15.05 18.79
N ILE A 103 -4.04 -16.01 19.64
CA ILE A 103 -4.94 -16.51 20.67
C ILE A 103 -4.83 -15.56 21.87
N LEU A 104 -5.95 -15.04 22.35
CA LEU A 104 -5.97 -14.03 23.42
C LEU A 104 -5.56 -14.64 24.77
N ASP A 105 -6.01 -15.87 25.04
CA ASP A 105 -5.59 -16.65 26.20
C ASP A 105 -5.28 -18.11 25.78
N PRO A 106 -3.99 -18.48 25.66
CA PRO A 106 -3.57 -19.83 25.27
C PRO A 106 -3.71 -20.87 26.40
N TYR A 107 -3.96 -20.45 27.64
CA TYR A 107 -4.09 -21.34 28.79
C TYR A 107 -5.56 -21.66 29.13
N ALA A 108 -6.49 -20.87 28.59
CA ALA A 108 -7.91 -21.02 28.82
C ALA A 108 -8.43 -22.44 28.60
N VAL A 109 -9.17 -22.97 29.58
CA VAL A 109 -9.58 -24.38 29.64
C VAL A 109 -10.84 -24.66 28.83
N TYR A 110 -11.95 -23.95 29.11
CA TYR A 110 -13.27 -24.27 28.55
C TYR A 110 -13.73 -23.36 27.41
N THR A 111 -13.20 -22.15 27.34
CA THR A 111 -13.56 -21.14 26.35
C THR A 111 -12.33 -20.32 26.01
N SER A 112 -12.02 -20.15 24.72
CA SER A 112 -10.89 -19.32 24.29
C SER A 112 -11.24 -18.62 22.97
N THR A 113 -10.48 -17.57 22.66
CA THR A 113 -10.70 -16.70 21.49
C THR A 113 -9.42 -16.54 20.69
N LYS A 114 -9.51 -16.73 19.37
CA LYS A 114 -8.49 -16.32 18.40
C LYS A 114 -8.95 -15.02 17.74
N ARG A 115 -8.17 -13.94 17.91
CA ARG A 115 -8.34 -12.70 17.17
C ARG A 115 -7.61 -12.81 15.83
N TRP A 116 -8.25 -12.41 14.75
CA TRP A 116 -7.71 -12.59 13.39
C TRP A 116 -8.23 -11.52 12.43
N PRO A 117 -7.54 -11.22 11.32
CA PRO A 117 -7.96 -10.17 10.38
C PRO A 117 -9.09 -10.67 9.49
N GLY A 118 -10.34 -10.28 9.78
CA GLY A 118 -11.48 -10.59 8.91
C GLY A 118 -11.43 -9.80 7.59
N GLU A 119 -10.75 -8.65 7.59
CA GLU A 119 -10.69 -7.74 6.46
C GLU A 119 -9.50 -6.79 6.55
N TYR A 120 -8.96 -6.40 5.39
CA TYR A 120 -7.95 -5.36 5.22
C TYR A 120 -8.51 -4.24 4.37
N LYS A 121 -8.05 -3.01 4.60
CA LYS A 121 -8.46 -1.85 3.80
C LYS A 121 -7.27 -0.99 3.43
N VAL A 122 -7.32 -0.48 2.21
CA VAL A 122 -6.41 0.57 1.72
C VAL A 122 -7.26 1.69 1.14
N SER A 123 -7.08 2.89 1.68
CA SER A 123 -7.81 4.09 1.24
C SER A 123 -6.85 5.17 0.76
N VAL A 124 -7.24 5.87 -0.30
CA VAL A 124 -6.58 7.10 -0.78
C VAL A 124 -7.64 8.20 -0.81
N ASN A 125 -7.38 9.26 -0.05
CA ASN A 125 -8.24 10.42 0.06
C ASN A 125 -7.49 11.67 -0.44
N LEU A 126 -8.06 12.32 -1.45
CA LEU A 126 -7.58 13.56 -2.04
C LEU A 126 -8.21 14.76 -1.33
N PRO A 127 -7.56 15.94 -1.34
CA PRO A 127 -8.15 17.14 -0.75
C PRO A 127 -9.38 17.60 -1.52
N GLU A 128 -10.41 18.03 -0.80
CA GLU A 128 -11.66 18.59 -1.37
C GLU A 128 -11.48 20.02 -1.90
N THR A 129 -10.40 20.69 -1.52
CA THR A 129 -10.22 22.14 -1.71
C THR A 129 -9.51 22.53 -2.98
N ASP A 130 -8.93 21.57 -3.71
CA ASP A 130 -8.15 21.82 -4.94
C ASP A 130 -8.72 21.04 -6.14
N SER A 131 -8.13 21.25 -7.31
CA SER A 131 -8.52 20.63 -8.59
C SER A 131 -8.21 19.13 -8.69
N THR A 132 -7.51 18.55 -7.71
CA THR A 132 -7.00 17.18 -7.83
C THR A 132 -8.12 16.17 -7.83
N ALA A 133 -8.24 15.33 -8.85
CA ALA A 133 -9.34 14.37 -8.93
C ALA A 133 -8.85 12.96 -9.31
N ILE A 134 -9.41 11.94 -8.68
CA ILE A 134 -9.26 10.54 -9.09
C ILE A 134 -9.95 10.38 -10.44
N ILE A 135 -9.18 9.95 -11.44
CA ILE A 135 -9.67 9.72 -12.81
C ILE A 135 -9.69 8.24 -13.19
N ASP A 136 -8.91 7.40 -12.50
CA ASP A 136 -8.89 5.96 -12.72
C ASP A 136 -8.25 5.20 -11.54
N TYR A 137 -8.37 3.87 -11.52
CA TYR A 137 -7.85 3.03 -10.45
C TYR A 137 -7.80 1.54 -10.82
N ALA A 138 -6.95 0.77 -10.14
CA ALA A 138 -6.89 -0.69 -10.28
C ALA A 138 -6.70 -1.40 -8.92
N PRO A 139 -7.40 -2.53 -8.68
CA PRO A 139 -8.42 -3.15 -9.53
C PRO A 139 -9.73 -2.35 -9.53
N ARG A 140 -10.47 -2.38 -10.65
CA ARG A 140 -11.76 -1.67 -10.81
C ARG A 140 -12.98 -2.45 -10.33
N ASN A 141 -12.87 -3.77 -10.32
CA ASN A 141 -14.00 -4.65 -10.10
C ASN A 141 -13.69 -5.60 -8.96
N HIS A 142 -14.77 -6.19 -8.44
CA HIS A 142 -14.68 -7.31 -7.52
C HIS A 142 -13.79 -8.42 -8.09
N ASP A 143 -12.87 -8.93 -7.26
CA ASP A 143 -11.95 -9.99 -7.66
C ASP A 143 -11.78 -11.04 -6.55
N GLU A 144 -12.11 -12.29 -6.87
CA GLU A 144 -12.03 -13.44 -5.97
C GLU A 144 -10.88 -14.39 -6.32
N THR A 145 -10.05 -14.02 -7.31
CA THR A 145 -8.93 -14.84 -7.72
C THR A 145 -7.88 -14.90 -6.61
N ARG A 146 -7.14 -16.00 -6.52
CA ARG A 146 -6.08 -16.17 -5.52
C ARG A 146 -4.95 -15.14 -5.65
N GLU A 147 -4.76 -14.64 -6.86
CA GLU A 147 -3.74 -13.66 -7.20
C GLU A 147 -4.37 -12.62 -8.13
N VAL A 148 -4.38 -11.37 -7.68
CA VAL A 148 -4.86 -10.24 -8.48
C VAL A 148 -3.67 -9.67 -9.22
N SER A 149 -3.86 -9.39 -10.50
CA SER A 149 -2.86 -8.71 -11.32
C SER A 149 -3.53 -7.87 -12.39
N ASP A 150 -3.19 -6.58 -12.43
CA ASP A 150 -3.64 -5.62 -13.43
C ASP A 150 -2.46 -4.75 -13.86
N THR A 151 -2.48 -4.27 -15.10
CA THR A 151 -1.53 -3.28 -15.60
C THR A 151 -2.29 -2.04 -16.08
N VAL A 152 -1.89 -0.88 -15.57
CA VAL A 152 -2.32 0.44 -16.04
C VAL A 152 -1.30 0.92 -17.06
N GLY A 153 -1.76 1.31 -18.25
CA GLY A 153 -0.96 1.91 -19.30
C GLY A 153 -1.42 3.35 -19.58
N PHE A 154 -0.46 4.25 -19.74
CA PHE A 154 -0.67 5.66 -20.10
C PHE A 154 0.05 5.98 -21.42
N ASN A 155 -0.68 6.61 -22.33
CA ASN A 155 -0.15 7.17 -23.57
C ASN A 155 -0.09 8.69 -23.49
N ILE A 156 0.93 9.25 -24.13
CA ILE A 156 1.00 10.71 -24.36
C ILE A 156 -0.25 11.17 -25.11
N GLY A 157 -0.84 12.28 -24.66
CA GLY A 157 -2.17 12.77 -25.04
C GLY A 157 -3.31 12.34 -24.11
N GLY A 158 -3.01 11.82 -22.91
CA GLY A 158 -4.01 11.52 -21.87
C GLY A 158 -4.73 10.17 -22.00
N GLY A 159 -4.26 9.28 -22.88
CA GLY A 159 -4.91 7.99 -23.12
C GLY A 159 -4.63 6.96 -22.01
N LEU A 160 -5.61 6.69 -21.14
CA LEU A 160 -5.53 5.70 -20.07
C LEU A 160 -6.19 4.36 -20.46
N ASN A 161 -5.51 3.24 -20.16
CA ASN A 161 -6.05 1.90 -20.34
C ASN A 161 -5.66 0.98 -19.17
N ILE A 162 -6.59 0.16 -18.72
CA ILE A 162 -6.35 -0.86 -17.68
C ILE A 162 -6.67 -2.23 -18.25
N LYS A 163 -5.76 -3.19 -18.05
CA LYS A 163 -5.92 -4.58 -18.49
C LYS A 163 -5.71 -5.54 -17.34
N LYS A 164 -6.54 -6.60 -17.28
CA LYS A 164 -6.33 -7.74 -16.38
C LYS A 164 -5.14 -8.58 -16.84
N GLY A 165 -4.32 -8.98 -15.88
CA GLY A 165 -3.11 -9.80 -16.08
C GLY A 165 -1.84 -8.98 -16.26
N GLY A 166 -0.73 -9.47 -15.70
CA GLY A 166 0.62 -8.95 -15.90
C GLY A 166 1.15 -9.33 -17.27
N ASP A 167 0.65 -8.65 -18.31
CA ASP A 167 1.03 -8.92 -19.69
C ASP A 167 2.42 -8.34 -19.96
N ALA A 168 3.43 -9.22 -20.13
CA ALA A 168 4.81 -8.83 -20.46
C ALA A 168 4.91 -8.04 -21.80
N ASN A 169 3.86 -8.08 -22.62
CA ASN A 169 3.80 -7.43 -23.94
C ASN A 169 3.15 -6.02 -23.92
N ILE A 170 2.67 -5.54 -22.76
CA ILE A 170 2.06 -4.20 -22.61
C ILE A 170 3.10 -3.09 -22.68
N ASN A 171 4.31 -3.31 -22.15
CA ASN A 171 5.38 -2.30 -22.10
C ASN A 171 5.79 -1.76 -23.49
N ALA A 172 5.52 -2.49 -24.57
CA ALA A 172 5.83 -2.05 -25.94
C ALA A 172 4.74 -1.16 -26.57
N LYS A 173 3.53 -1.10 -25.98
CA LYS A 173 2.38 -0.37 -26.54
C LYS A 173 2.15 1.00 -25.90
N TYR A 174 2.56 1.18 -24.65
CA TYR A 174 2.31 2.40 -23.89
C TYR A 174 3.59 3.15 -23.58
N ASN A 175 3.49 4.48 -23.48
CA ASN A 175 4.61 5.34 -23.07
C ASN A 175 4.99 5.07 -21.60
N PHE A 176 3.99 4.84 -20.75
CA PHE A 176 4.19 4.42 -19.36
C PHE A 176 3.27 3.26 -19.02
N SER A 177 3.74 2.36 -18.15
CA SER A 177 2.89 1.34 -17.56
C SER A 177 3.34 0.99 -16.15
N GLU A 178 2.35 0.69 -15.30
CA GLU A 178 2.57 0.23 -13.93
C GLU A 178 1.69 -0.99 -13.65
N THR A 179 2.23 -1.97 -12.93
CA THR A 179 1.55 -3.25 -12.67
C THR A 179 1.34 -3.46 -11.19
N ILE A 180 0.17 -3.98 -10.83
CA ILE A 180 -0.09 -4.52 -9.50
C ILE A 180 -0.07 -6.04 -9.53
N LYS A 181 0.44 -6.62 -8.46
CA LYS A 181 0.38 -8.06 -8.23
C LYS A 181 0.35 -8.37 -6.75
N TYR A 182 -0.74 -8.97 -6.26
CA TYR A 182 -0.79 -9.43 -4.87
C TYR A 182 -1.58 -10.73 -4.72
N LYS A 183 -1.23 -11.50 -3.69
CA LYS A 183 -1.94 -12.72 -3.31
C LYS A 183 -3.02 -12.39 -2.31
N GLN A 184 -4.16 -13.05 -2.45
CA GLN A 184 -5.31 -12.92 -1.56
C GLN A 184 -6.00 -14.27 -1.33
N ASP A 185 -5.23 -15.36 -1.21
CA ASP A 185 -5.77 -16.70 -0.96
C ASP A 185 -6.81 -16.69 0.18
N ALA A 186 -8.02 -17.19 -0.12
CA ALA A 186 -9.19 -17.23 0.76
C ALA A 186 -9.86 -15.88 1.09
N TYR A 187 -9.42 -14.80 0.47
CA TYR A 187 -9.99 -13.46 0.55
C TYR A 187 -10.54 -13.03 -0.83
N ARG A 188 -11.28 -11.93 -0.84
CA ARG A 188 -11.74 -11.26 -2.07
C ARG A 188 -11.51 -9.76 -1.97
N THR A 189 -11.17 -9.14 -3.09
CA THR A 189 -11.05 -7.68 -3.21
C THR A 189 -12.35 -7.09 -3.72
N PHE A 190 -12.75 -5.97 -3.14
CA PHE A 190 -13.87 -5.16 -3.59
C PHE A 190 -13.58 -3.67 -3.37
N LEU A 191 -14.35 -2.81 -4.04
CA LEU A 191 -14.34 -1.38 -3.79
C LEU A 191 -15.44 -1.02 -2.80
N GLU A 192 -15.12 -0.21 -1.79
CA GLU A 192 -16.15 0.36 -0.94
C GLU A 192 -16.95 1.43 -1.69
N THR A 193 -18.26 1.41 -1.47
CA THR A 193 -19.19 2.38 -2.04
C THR A 193 -19.61 3.41 -0.99
N PRO A 194 -19.65 4.71 -1.33
CA PRO A 194 -19.33 5.27 -2.64
C PRO A 194 -17.82 5.48 -2.84
N THR A 195 -17.32 5.12 -4.02
CA THR A 195 -16.05 5.65 -4.55
C THR A 195 -16.36 6.96 -5.27
N THR A 196 -15.58 8.01 -5.03
CA THR A 196 -15.80 9.36 -5.59
C THR A 196 -14.56 9.85 -6.34
N GLY A 197 -14.64 11.03 -6.96
CA GLY A 197 -13.47 11.70 -7.53
C GLY A 197 -12.43 12.15 -6.50
N LYS A 198 -12.67 11.94 -5.20
CA LYS A 198 -11.79 12.37 -4.10
C LYS A 198 -11.46 11.26 -3.13
N ASP A 199 -12.25 10.19 -3.06
CA ASP A 199 -12.05 9.09 -2.13
C ASP A 199 -12.20 7.74 -2.83
N ILE A 200 -11.23 6.87 -2.60
CA ILE A 200 -11.30 5.47 -2.98
C ILE A 200 -10.81 4.58 -1.85
N THR A 201 -11.53 3.50 -1.60
CA THR A 201 -11.13 2.47 -0.64
C THR A 201 -11.30 1.09 -1.23
N TRP A 202 -10.23 0.30 -1.21
CA TRP A 202 -10.27 -1.13 -1.47
C TRP A 202 -10.41 -1.90 -0.17
N GLY A 203 -11.39 -2.80 -0.11
CA GLY A 203 -11.53 -3.81 0.92
C GLY A 203 -11.02 -5.16 0.42
N VAL A 204 -10.29 -5.89 1.27
CA VAL A 204 -9.88 -7.27 1.04
C VAL A 204 -10.38 -8.11 2.21
N GLU A 205 -11.52 -8.79 2.04
CA GLU A 205 -12.19 -9.51 3.11
C GLU A 205 -12.12 -11.02 2.99
N ALA A 206 -12.11 -11.72 4.13
CA ALA A 206 -12.13 -13.16 4.16
C ALA A 206 -13.42 -13.70 3.54
N TYR A 207 -13.29 -14.58 2.55
CA TYR A 207 -14.38 -15.04 1.72
C TYR A 207 -14.58 -16.55 1.77
N ASN A 208 -13.66 -17.35 1.21
CA ASN A 208 -13.78 -18.80 1.15
C ASN A 208 -12.51 -19.45 1.71
N ILE A 209 -12.54 -19.78 3.01
CA ILE A 209 -11.40 -20.33 3.72
C ILE A 209 -11.54 -21.85 3.80
N ASN A 210 -10.62 -22.55 3.12
CA ASN A 210 -10.44 -23.99 3.30
C ASN A 210 -9.30 -24.24 4.28
N VAL A 211 -9.56 -25.04 5.30
CA VAL A 211 -8.59 -25.36 6.34
C VAL A 211 -8.48 -26.88 6.45
N ARG A 212 -7.28 -27.41 6.22
CA ARG A 212 -6.99 -28.86 6.28
C ARG A 212 -7.92 -29.73 5.40
N GLY A 213 -8.35 -29.21 4.25
CA GLY A 213 -9.25 -29.91 3.33
C GLY A 213 -10.74 -29.81 3.67
N TYR A 214 -11.11 -29.09 4.73
CA TYR A 214 -12.51 -28.79 5.09
C TYR A 214 -12.85 -27.34 4.73
N GLY A 215 -14.12 -27.11 4.41
CA GLY A 215 -14.64 -25.80 4.01
C GLY A 215 -15.44 -25.85 2.71
N PRO A 216 -15.65 -24.71 2.03
CA PRO A 216 -15.21 -23.38 2.46
C PRO A 216 -16.03 -22.88 3.66
N TYR A 217 -15.30 -22.39 4.66
CA TYR A 217 -15.82 -21.60 5.77
C TYR A 217 -15.72 -20.11 5.43
N ASN A 218 -16.52 -19.29 6.09
CA ASN A 218 -16.44 -17.84 5.95
C ASN A 218 -16.82 -17.15 7.27
N ARG A 219 -16.82 -15.81 7.27
CA ARG A 219 -17.10 -14.99 8.46
C ARG A 219 -18.55 -15.08 8.96
N GLU A 220 -19.49 -15.55 8.13
CA GLU A 220 -20.93 -15.33 8.30
C GLU A 220 -21.86 -16.52 8.04
N LYS A 221 -21.36 -17.67 7.58
CA LYS A 221 -22.18 -18.75 7.03
C LYS A 221 -23.22 -19.19 8.06
N GLU A 222 -24.47 -18.78 7.84
CA GLU A 222 -25.55 -18.95 8.81
C GLU A 222 -25.79 -20.45 9.11
N ASN A 223 -25.65 -21.29 8.08
CA ASN A 223 -25.71 -22.75 8.21
C ASN A 223 -24.66 -23.30 9.19
N ASP A 224 -23.49 -22.68 9.29
CA ASP A 224 -22.47 -23.10 10.25
C ASP A 224 -22.91 -22.70 11.68
N LYS A 225 -23.51 -21.51 11.87
CA LYS A 225 -24.02 -21.09 13.19
C LYS A 225 -25.09 -22.03 13.76
N LEU A 226 -25.96 -22.54 12.89
CA LEU A 226 -27.04 -23.46 13.23
C LEU A 226 -26.57 -24.92 13.39
N GLY A 227 -25.40 -25.26 12.88
CA GLY A 227 -24.80 -26.59 13.04
C GLY A 227 -24.47 -26.93 14.50
N LEU A 228 -24.40 -28.23 14.79
CA LEU A 228 -24.04 -28.76 16.11
C LEU A 228 -22.72 -28.13 16.63
N TYR A 229 -21.74 -28.00 15.74
CA TYR A 229 -20.39 -27.50 16.05
C TYR A 229 -20.21 -25.99 15.80
N GLY A 230 -21.26 -25.29 15.37
CA GLY A 230 -21.17 -23.86 15.07
C GLY A 230 -20.25 -23.57 13.88
N ASN A 231 -19.65 -22.38 13.87
CA ASN A 231 -18.62 -22.04 12.89
C ASN A 231 -17.31 -22.77 13.23
N GLU A 232 -16.82 -23.62 12.33
CA GLU A 232 -15.65 -24.47 12.56
C GLU A 232 -14.35 -23.93 11.93
N LEU A 233 -14.37 -22.69 11.43
CA LEU A 233 -13.31 -22.07 10.63
C LEU A 233 -11.88 -22.30 11.18
N PHE A 234 -11.69 -22.12 12.50
CA PHE A 234 -10.40 -22.39 13.15
C PHE A 234 -10.47 -23.43 14.26
N LEU A 235 -11.53 -24.25 14.32
CA LEU A 235 -11.64 -25.32 15.29
C LEU A 235 -10.73 -26.49 14.88
N ASN A 236 -9.78 -26.89 15.73
CA ASN A 236 -8.85 -27.96 15.41
C ASN A 236 -9.47 -29.36 15.52
N GLY A 237 -10.33 -29.57 16.52
CA GLY A 237 -10.94 -30.87 16.76
C GLY A 237 -12.21 -30.78 17.59
N ARG A 238 -13.30 -31.33 17.04
CA ARG A 238 -14.65 -31.34 17.65
C ARG A 238 -14.71 -32.04 19.02
N LYS A 239 -13.85 -33.03 19.25
CA LYS A 239 -13.78 -33.81 20.51
C LYS A 239 -12.38 -33.83 21.14
N SER A 240 -11.56 -32.84 20.80
CA SER A 240 -10.21 -32.72 21.34
C SER A 240 -10.25 -32.65 22.88
N SER A 241 -9.38 -33.40 23.54
CA SER A 241 -9.18 -33.35 25.00
C SER A 241 -8.28 -32.19 25.44
N LYS A 242 -7.77 -31.39 24.50
CA LYS A 242 -6.94 -30.22 24.79
C LYS A 242 -7.79 -29.08 25.35
N ASN A 243 -7.18 -28.24 26.20
CA ASN A 243 -7.73 -26.95 26.61
C ASN A 243 -8.13 -26.10 25.40
N ALA A 244 -9.14 -25.23 25.56
CA ALA A 244 -9.63 -24.33 24.53
C ALA A 244 -8.50 -23.53 23.86
N GLY A 245 -7.58 -22.96 24.64
CA GLY A 245 -6.44 -22.19 24.11
C GLY A 245 -5.48 -22.99 23.22
N LYS A 246 -5.59 -24.32 23.18
CA LYS A 246 -4.77 -25.24 22.36
C LYS A 246 -5.58 -26.01 21.32
N ASN A 247 -6.85 -25.65 21.12
CA ASN A 247 -7.75 -26.35 20.19
C ASN A 247 -8.12 -25.48 18.97
N PHE A 248 -7.26 -24.53 18.62
CA PHE A 248 -7.31 -23.81 17.35
C PHE A 248 -6.41 -24.47 16.31
N VAL A 249 -6.75 -24.31 15.04
CA VAL A 249 -5.89 -24.72 13.93
C VAL A 249 -4.54 -24.00 14.01
N ASP A 250 -3.46 -24.74 13.75
CA ASP A 250 -2.10 -24.22 13.78
C ASP A 250 -1.88 -23.15 12.71
N GLN A 251 -1.07 -22.14 13.06
CA GLN A 251 -0.88 -20.95 12.22
C GLN A 251 -0.35 -21.28 10.81
N ASN A 252 0.51 -22.30 10.68
CA ASN A 252 1.10 -22.74 9.41
C ASN A 252 0.11 -23.45 8.47
N GLN A 253 -1.09 -23.78 8.94
CA GLN A 253 -2.16 -24.39 8.14
C GLN A 253 -3.19 -23.36 7.67
N LEU A 254 -3.02 -22.10 8.05
CA LEU A 254 -3.92 -21.00 7.68
C LEU A 254 -3.41 -20.30 6.41
N PRO A 255 -4.32 -19.71 5.61
CA PRO A 255 -3.93 -18.84 4.50
C PRO A 255 -2.96 -17.73 4.94
N ALA A 256 -2.05 -17.32 4.06
CA ALA A 256 -0.97 -16.38 4.38
C ALA A 256 -1.48 -15.04 4.95
N LEU A 257 -2.63 -14.55 4.47
CA LEU A 257 -3.25 -13.31 4.96
C LEU A 257 -3.67 -13.43 6.43
N ILE A 258 -4.04 -14.62 6.91
CA ILE A 258 -4.34 -14.86 8.32
C ILE A 258 -3.05 -15.19 9.08
N ALA A 259 -2.21 -16.02 8.48
CA ALA A 259 -1.02 -16.59 9.12
C ALA A 259 0.09 -15.56 9.36
N SER A 260 0.22 -14.57 8.47
CA SER A 260 1.37 -13.68 8.39
C SER A 260 0.95 -12.24 8.16
N SER A 261 0.62 -11.88 6.92
CA SER A 261 0.35 -10.50 6.54
C SER A 261 -0.34 -10.39 5.19
N PHE A 262 -0.94 -9.23 4.95
CA PHE A 262 -1.34 -8.80 3.63
C PHE A 262 -0.31 -7.82 3.06
N ASN A 263 0.07 -8.00 1.80
CA ASN A 263 0.96 -7.12 1.07
C ASN A 263 0.15 -6.48 -0.06
N PRO A 264 -0.50 -5.32 0.18
CA PRO A 264 -1.32 -4.68 -0.84
C PRO A 264 -0.46 -4.25 -2.03
N GLU A 265 -1.07 -4.25 -3.21
CA GLU A 265 -0.62 -3.48 -4.37
C GLU A 265 -1.86 -2.93 -5.09
N PHE A 266 -2.10 -1.63 -4.98
CA PHE A 266 -3.23 -0.95 -5.64
C PHE A 266 -2.75 0.26 -6.42
N LEU A 267 -3.48 0.63 -7.47
CA LEU A 267 -3.19 1.83 -8.26
C LEU A 267 -4.34 2.83 -8.14
N THR A 268 -3.98 4.07 -7.84
CA THR A 268 -4.86 5.24 -7.98
C THR A 268 -4.24 6.15 -9.04
N VAL A 269 -5.02 6.54 -10.04
CA VAL A 269 -4.63 7.56 -11.01
C VAL A 269 -5.43 8.81 -10.71
N PHE A 270 -4.73 9.92 -10.48
CA PHE A 270 -5.35 11.21 -10.25
C PHE A 270 -4.66 12.30 -11.06
N SER A 271 -5.42 13.32 -11.43
CA SER A 271 -4.93 14.48 -12.18
C SER A 271 -5.08 15.77 -11.41
N HIS A 272 -4.33 16.80 -11.81
CA HIS A 272 -4.32 18.14 -11.24
C HIS A 272 -4.20 19.18 -12.36
N ASP A 273 -4.99 20.25 -12.28
CA ASP A 273 -5.01 21.27 -13.33
C ASP A 273 -3.73 22.13 -13.25
N TYR A 274 -3.05 22.37 -14.37
CA TYR A 274 -1.82 23.16 -14.37
C TYR A 274 -2.01 24.61 -13.88
N ASP A 275 -3.23 25.13 -13.97
CA ASP A 275 -3.59 26.47 -13.52
C ASP A 275 -3.83 26.56 -12.00
N ASP A 276 -4.04 25.42 -11.34
CA ASP A 276 -4.20 25.36 -9.89
C ASP A 276 -2.83 25.42 -9.21
N LYS A 277 -2.43 26.61 -8.79
CA LYS A 277 -1.13 26.83 -8.17
C LYS A 277 -1.19 26.45 -6.69
N GLY A 278 -0.54 25.36 -6.33
CA GLY A 278 -0.46 24.97 -4.93
C GLY A 278 0.18 23.62 -4.71
N LYS A 279 0.10 23.18 -3.45
CA LYS A 279 0.46 21.83 -3.05
C LYS A 279 -0.79 21.10 -2.60
N SER A 280 -0.88 19.82 -2.90
CA SER A 280 -2.00 18.98 -2.49
C SER A 280 -1.61 18.12 -1.32
N ILE A 281 -2.49 17.95 -0.35
CA ILE A 281 -2.28 17.02 0.77
C ILE A 281 -3.17 15.81 0.57
N ILE A 282 -2.57 14.70 0.18
CA ILE A 282 -3.28 13.42 0.10
C ILE A 282 -3.14 12.65 1.41
N LYS A 283 -4.13 11.85 1.77
CA LYS A 283 -4.10 10.97 2.93
C LYS A 283 -4.23 9.52 2.47
N VAL A 284 -3.32 8.67 2.92
CA VAL A 284 -3.37 7.23 2.65
C VAL A 284 -3.55 6.48 3.95
N LYS A 285 -4.57 5.63 4.00
CA LYS A 285 -4.94 4.86 5.19
C LYS A 285 -4.80 3.36 4.93
N TYR A 286 -4.02 2.67 5.76
CA TYR A 286 -3.95 1.22 5.79
C TYR A 286 -4.61 0.73 7.09
N GLU A 287 -5.55 -0.22 6.99
CA GLU A 287 -6.32 -0.72 8.13
C GLU A 287 -6.44 -2.24 8.08
N ARG A 288 -6.40 -2.88 9.25
CA ARG A 288 -6.94 -4.23 9.45
C ARG A 288 -8.16 -4.15 10.37
N VAL A 289 -9.22 -4.85 9.99
CA VAL A 289 -10.42 -5.05 10.78
C VAL A 289 -10.41 -6.49 11.26
N MET A 290 -10.40 -6.66 12.58
CA MET A 290 -10.24 -7.95 13.23
C MET A 290 -11.58 -8.51 13.70
N ASP A 291 -11.68 -9.81 13.59
CA ASP A 291 -12.75 -10.65 14.11
C ASP A 291 -12.24 -11.44 15.31
N ASP A 292 -13.17 -11.87 16.18
CA ASP A 292 -12.90 -12.77 17.29
C ASP A 292 -13.59 -14.11 17.02
N TYR A 293 -12.78 -15.15 16.79
CA TYR A 293 -13.23 -16.52 16.66
C TYR A 293 -13.16 -17.23 18.02
N LEU A 294 -14.32 -17.49 18.61
CA LEU A 294 -14.50 -18.10 19.92
C LEU A 294 -14.72 -19.61 19.76
N ILE A 295 -14.11 -20.41 20.63
CA ILE A 295 -14.52 -21.81 20.83
C ILE A 295 -14.90 -22.04 22.29
N THR A 296 -15.89 -22.91 22.52
CA THR A 296 -16.37 -23.27 23.84
C THR A 296 -16.66 -24.77 23.93
N TRP A 297 -16.35 -25.39 25.07
CA TRP A 297 -16.65 -26.79 25.35
C TRP A 297 -18.12 -26.94 25.80
N LYS A 298 -18.89 -27.79 25.11
CA LYS A 298 -20.30 -28.10 25.39
C LYS A 298 -20.44 -29.52 25.95
N THR A 299 -19.64 -29.86 26.95
CA THR A 299 -19.63 -31.15 27.68
C THR A 299 -19.16 -32.37 26.89
N PHE A 300 -19.56 -32.53 25.62
CA PHE A 300 -19.20 -33.66 24.75
C PHE A 300 -18.52 -33.26 23.45
N TYR A 301 -18.53 -31.97 23.11
CA TYR A 301 -17.95 -31.45 21.88
C TYR A 301 -17.60 -29.97 22.01
N TRP A 302 -16.73 -29.50 21.12
CA TRP A 302 -16.40 -28.09 20.93
C TRP A 302 -17.37 -27.43 19.96
N LYS A 303 -17.78 -26.20 20.28
CA LYS A 303 -18.58 -25.35 19.40
C LYS A 303 -17.86 -24.04 19.13
N GLY A 304 -17.78 -23.63 17.87
CA GLY A 304 -17.14 -22.39 17.44
C GLY A 304 -18.10 -21.29 17.00
N PHE A 305 -17.67 -20.04 17.12
CA PHE A 305 -18.43 -18.84 16.75
C PHE A 305 -17.47 -17.78 16.22
N ASN A 306 -17.91 -16.97 15.25
CA ASN A 306 -17.13 -15.83 14.76
C ASN A 306 -17.90 -14.54 15.02
N ASN A 307 -17.28 -13.59 15.73
CA ASN A 307 -17.79 -12.25 15.94
C ASN A 307 -17.03 -11.29 15.03
N LYS A 308 -17.76 -10.59 14.15
CA LYS A 308 -17.16 -9.70 13.16
C LYS A 308 -16.76 -8.35 13.74
N ASN A 309 -15.70 -7.75 13.20
CA ASN A 309 -15.38 -6.32 13.35
C ASN A 309 -15.21 -5.85 14.81
N VAL A 310 -14.65 -6.70 15.67
CA VAL A 310 -14.52 -6.44 17.11
C VAL A 310 -13.38 -5.49 17.47
N ALA A 311 -12.39 -5.34 16.57
CA ALA A 311 -11.27 -4.44 16.75
C ALA A 311 -10.76 -3.92 15.41
N LYS A 312 -10.14 -2.73 15.42
CA LYS A 312 -9.53 -2.10 14.24
C LYS A 312 -8.17 -1.56 14.62
N GLU A 313 -7.20 -1.74 13.74
CA GLU A 313 -5.87 -1.12 13.87
C GLU A 313 -5.47 -0.55 12.51
N SER A 314 -5.04 0.71 12.50
CA SER A 314 -4.77 1.44 11.26
C SER A 314 -3.65 2.47 11.40
N ILE A 315 -3.10 2.86 10.25
CA ILE A 315 -2.27 4.05 10.11
C ILE A 315 -2.86 4.92 9.00
N THR A 316 -2.97 6.21 9.24
CA THR A 316 -3.27 7.22 8.22
C THR A 316 -2.09 8.16 8.14
N VAL A 317 -1.56 8.38 6.94
CA VAL A 317 -0.38 9.22 6.74
C VAL A 317 -0.72 10.28 5.70
N ALA A 318 -0.38 11.53 6.01
CA ALA A 318 -0.54 12.66 5.11
C ALA A 318 0.75 12.89 4.30
N TYR A 319 0.58 13.05 2.99
CA TYR A 319 1.66 13.32 2.03
C TYR A 319 1.34 14.63 1.30
N GLU A 320 2.28 15.56 1.35
CA GLU A 320 2.22 16.80 0.57
C GLU A 320 2.86 16.54 -0.80
N ILE A 321 2.11 16.83 -1.85
CA ILE A 321 2.52 16.76 -3.26
C ILE A 321 2.87 18.17 -3.71
N ASP A 322 4.10 18.32 -4.20
CA ASP A 322 4.60 19.52 -4.85
C ASP A 322 4.62 19.27 -6.36
N TRP A 323 3.58 19.77 -7.05
CA TRP A 323 3.34 19.56 -8.47
C TRP A 323 4.44 20.21 -9.32
N ASP A 324 4.80 21.46 -9.04
CA ASP A 324 5.85 22.18 -9.76
C ASP A 324 7.21 21.43 -9.74
N ASN A 325 7.58 20.88 -8.58
CA ASN A 325 8.86 20.17 -8.41
C ASN A 325 8.75 18.65 -8.57
N HIS A 326 7.56 18.13 -8.83
CA HIS A 326 7.26 16.69 -8.96
C HIS A 326 7.85 15.90 -7.78
N ASN A 327 7.57 16.37 -6.55
CA ASN A 327 8.15 15.84 -5.34
C ASN A 327 7.10 15.59 -4.26
N VAL A 328 7.44 14.76 -3.28
CA VAL A 328 6.55 14.39 -2.19
C VAL A 328 7.25 14.59 -0.86
N LYS A 329 6.49 15.04 0.14
CA LYS A 329 6.94 15.13 1.53
C LYS A 329 5.96 14.41 2.44
N VAL A 330 6.48 13.58 3.35
CA VAL A 330 5.66 13.00 4.42
C VAL A 330 5.44 14.07 5.49
N ILE A 331 4.18 14.41 5.75
CA ILE A 331 3.82 15.37 6.80
C ILE A 331 3.77 14.68 8.16
N GLY A 332 3.22 13.46 8.22
CA GLY A 332 3.17 12.65 9.43
C GLY A 332 1.93 11.75 9.48
N ALA A 333 1.84 10.96 10.56
CA ALA A 333 0.62 10.22 10.89
C ALA A 333 -0.46 11.20 11.38
N VAL A 334 -1.71 11.00 10.97
CA VAL A 334 -2.86 11.88 11.26
C VAL A 334 -4.07 11.12 11.80
#